data_AF-A0A8H7FCW7-F1
#
_entry.id   AF-A0A8H7FCW7-F1
#
_cell.length_a   1.000
_cell.length_b   1.000
_cell.length_c   1.000
_cell.angle_alpha   90.00
_cell.angle_beta   90.00
_cell.angle_gamma   90.00
#
_symmetry.space_group_name_H-M   'P 1'
#
loop_
_entity.id
_entity.type
_entity.pdbx_description
1 polymer ?
#
loop_
_entity_poly.entity_id
_entity_poly.type
_entity_poly.pdbx_seq_one_letter_code
_entity_poly.pdbx_strand_id
1 'polypeptide(L)'
;MKTRRKSKAESVVPESDEELDGANDPASFTLELPEDIDVDSLQEILPDVSISSPSQDAIVSIYRILLAQVQDGDALSRELEEARAEAERKDVELDQALQDKESQAKEYEASLEAMQKDTNNLKQEKEQLVSAKAALQAQINSLSSSQSSSSTELDTLRHRVEDTEREKRDLVGVVSRLKEDSSQRE
;
A
#
# COMPACT_ATOMS: atom_id res chain seq x y z
N MET A 1 -48.11 35.56 5.40
CA MET A 1 -49.27 34.72 5.81
C MET A 1 -49.06 34.44 7.31
N LYS A 2 -49.87 34.86 8.31
CA LYS A 2 -51.35 34.84 8.47
C LYS A 2 -51.89 33.44 8.08
N THR A 3 -52.47 32.62 8.96
CA THR A 3 -53.46 32.98 10.01
C THR A 3 -53.45 32.12 11.29
N ARG A 4 -53.84 32.78 12.39
CA ARG A 4 -54.29 32.28 13.71
C ARG A 4 -55.74 31.76 13.63
N ARG A 5 -56.13 30.72 14.40
CA ARG A 5 -57.54 30.50 14.79
C ARG A 5 -57.71 29.80 16.14
N LYS A 6 -58.74 30.23 16.90
CA LYS A 6 -59.21 29.74 18.20
C LYS A 6 -60.63 29.16 18.04
N SER A 7 -60.99 28.22 18.89
CA SER A 7 -62.35 27.81 19.30
C SER A 7 -62.18 26.72 20.37
N LYS A 8 -62.67 26.75 21.63
CA LYS A 8 -63.72 27.49 22.36
C LYS A 8 -65.18 27.24 21.93
N ALA A 9 -65.81 26.33 22.68
CA ALA A 9 -67.20 26.23 23.17
C ALA A 9 -67.10 25.26 24.40
N GLU A 10 -67.68 25.41 25.61
CA GLU A 10 -68.92 26.06 26.08
C GLU A 10 -70.16 25.27 25.59
N SER A 11 -71.09 24.75 26.39
CA SER A 11 -71.32 24.67 27.86
C SER A 11 -71.85 23.25 28.22
N VAL A 12 -72.43 22.84 29.37
CA VAL A 12 -73.05 23.52 30.54
C VAL A 12 -73.03 22.59 31.80
N VAL A 13 -73.73 22.98 32.87
CA VAL A 13 -73.99 22.37 34.21
C VAL A 13 -75.54 22.45 34.40
N PRO A 14 -76.31 21.58 35.11
CA PRO A 14 -76.09 21.01 36.46
C PRO A 14 -76.50 19.50 36.53
N GLU A 15 -76.90 18.81 37.63
CA GLU A 15 -77.25 19.17 39.03
C GLU A 15 -77.23 17.92 39.95
N SER A 16 -76.62 17.96 41.15
CA SER A 16 -76.93 17.06 42.29
C SER A 16 -76.21 17.48 43.58
N ASP A 17 -76.95 18.02 44.55
CA ASP A 17 -76.50 18.16 45.94
C ASP A 17 -76.37 16.79 46.61
N GLU A 18 -75.19 16.45 47.11
CA GLU A 18 -75.05 15.62 48.31
C GLU A 18 -73.95 16.22 49.21
N GLU A 19 -74.38 16.88 50.28
CA GLU A 19 -73.52 17.14 51.43
C GLU A 19 -73.18 15.80 52.08
N LEU A 20 -71.93 15.33 51.91
CA LEU A 20 -71.37 14.27 52.74
C LEU A 20 -70.09 14.77 53.39
N ASP A 21 -70.24 15.13 54.67
CA ASP A 21 -69.19 15.31 55.66
C ASP A 21 -68.42 13.99 55.83
N GLY A 22 -67.46 13.77 54.93
CA GLY A 22 -66.59 12.59 54.88
C GLY A 22 -65.22 12.95 55.44
N ALA A 23 -64.82 12.22 56.49
CA ALA A 23 -63.53 12.42 57.14
C ALA A 23 -62.37 12.39 56.13
N ASN A 24 -61.37 13.25 56.37
CA ASN A 24 -60.16 13.39 55.56
C ASN A 24 -59.19 12.21 55.83
N ASP A 25 -59.65 10.99 55.55
CA ASP A 25 -58.84 9.78 55.59
C ASP A 25 -57.92 9.76 54.35
N PRO A 26 -56.59 9.58 54.52
CA PRO A 26 -55.71 9.40 53.38
C PRO A 26 -56.03 8.06 52.71
N ALA A 27 -56.61 8.11 51.51
CA ALA A 27 -56.94 6.93 50.72
C ALA A 27 -55.69 6.06 50.54
N SER A 28 -55.66 4.94 51.27
CA SER A 28 -54.51 4.04 51.29
C SER A 28 -54.50 3.21 50.01
N PHE A 29 -53.56 3.53 49.12
CA PHE A 29 -53.28 2.71 47.95
C PHE A 29 -52.56 1.43 48.39
N THR A 30 -53.31 0.35 48.59
CA THR A 30 -52.75 -1.00 48.75
C THR A 30 -52.63 -1.63 47.38
N LEU A 31 -51.41 -2.00 46.98
CA LEU A 31 -51.12 -2.65 45.70
C LEU A 31 -50.80 -4.12 45.95
N GLU A 32 -51.55 -5.02 45.30
CA GLU A 32 -51.18 -6.43 45.21
C GLU A 32 -50.04 -6.56 44.20
N LEU A 33 -48.86 -6.94 44.69
CA LEU A 33 -47.65 -7.11 43.87
C LEU A 33 -47.68 -8.47 43.15
N PRO A 34 -47.50 -8.51 41.82
CA PRO A 34 -47.29 -9.76 41.08
C PRO A 34 -46.09 -10.57 41.59
N GLU A 35 -46.21 -11.91 41.60
CA GLU A 35 -45.19 -12.84 42.11
C GLU A 35 -43.89 -12.86 41.29
N ASP A 36 -43.88 -12.29 40.09
CA ASP A 36 -42.75 -12.19 39.18
C ASP A 36 -41.87 -10.94 39.39
N ILE A 37 -42.19 -10.10 40.38
CA ILE A 37 -41.42 -8.91 40.73
C ILE A 37 -40.38 -9.24 41.81
N ASP A 38 -39.10 -8.98 41.51
CA ASP A 38 -38.02 -9.04 42.49
C ASP A 38 -38.08 -7.87 43.46
N VAL A 39 -38.69 -8.13 44.62
CA VAL A 39 -38.84 -7.16 45.72
C VAL A 39 -37.50 -6.80 46.36
N ASP A 40 -36.54 -7.73 46.39
CA ASP A 40 -35.21 -7.48 47.00
C ASP A 40 -34.43 -6.45 46.17
N SER A 41 -34.41 -6.62 44.83
CA SER A 41 -33.82 -5.63 43.91
C SER A 41 -34.52 -4.26 44.00
N LEU A 42 -35.84 -4.22 44.11
CA LEU A 42 -36.57 -2.95 44.27
C LEU A 42 -36.27 -2.27 45.61
N GLN A 43 -36.08 -3.04 46.69
CA GLN A 43 -35.76 -2.52 48.02
C GLN A 43 -34.29 -2.05 48.11
N GLU A 44 -33.37 -2.62 47.34
CA GLU A 44 -32.01 -2.10 47.18
C GLU A 44 -31.99 -0.73 46.47
N ILE A 45 -32.84 -0.55 45.44
CA ILE A 45 -32.96 0.72 44.69
C ILE A 45 -33.74 1.78 45.50
N LEU A 46 -34.67 1.36 46.37
CA LEU A 46 -35.58 2.24 47.12
C LEU A 46 -35.66 1.85 48.61
N PRO A 47 -34.58 2.04 49.39
CA PRO A 47 -34.48 1.53 50.77
C PRO A 47 -35.52 2.10 51.75
N ASP A 48 -36.07 3.29 51.48
CA ASP A 48 -36.98 4.02 52.37
C ASP A 48 -38.47 3.98 51.92
N VAL A 49 -38.84 3.16 50.93
CA VAL A 49 -40.22 3.12 50.37
C VAL A 49 -40.94 1.81 50.69
N SER A 50 -42.07 1.89 51.39
CA SER A 50 -42.99 0.77 51.60
C SER A 50 -43.79 0.44 50.32
N ILE A 51 -43.29 -0.48 49.50
CA ILE A 51 -43.85 -0.84 48.18
C ILE A 51 -45.31 -1.32 48.27
N SER A 52 -45.69 -2.01 49.36
CA SER A 52 -47.07 -2.49 49.59
C SER A 52 -48.09 -1.38 49.91
N SER A 53 -47.62 -0.20 50.31
CA SER A 53 -48.45 0.96 50.64
C SER A 53 -47.67 2.27 50.38
N PRO A 54 -47.42 2.63 49.11
CA PRO A 54 -46.55 3.75 48.78
C PRO A 54 -47.25 5.08 49.05
N SER A 55 -46.53 6.05 49.61
CA SER A 55 -47.03 7.43 49.73
C SER A 55 -47.09 8.12 48.36
N GLN A 56 -47.91 9.16 48.24
CA GLN A 56 -48.02 9.95 47.00
C GLN A 56 -46.66 10.50 46.54
N ASP A 57 -45.82 10.95 47.49
CA ASP A 57 -44.46 11.44 47.20
C ASP A 57 -43.51 10.32 46.77
N ALA A 58 -43.67 9.10 47.30
CA ALA A 58 -42.91 7.94 46.86
C ALA A 58 -43.25 7.56 45.41
N ILE A 59 -44.54 7.54 45.02
CA ILE A 59 -44.98 7.27 43.65
C ILE A 59 -44.38 8.30 42.67
N VAL A 60 -44.41 9.59 43.02
CA VAL A 60 -43.83 10.66 42.19
C VAL A 60 -42.30 10.52 42.10
N SER A 61 -41.64 10.09 43.18
CA SER A 61 -40.19 9.88 43.20
C SER A 61 -39.76 8.68 42.34
N ILE A 62 -40.48 7.55 42.43
CA ILE A 62 -40.30 6.38 41.57
C ILE A 62 -40.48 6.76 40.09
N TYR A 63 -41.54 7.51 39.76
CA TYR A 63 -41.77 7.96 38.39
C TYR A 63 -40.65 8.88 37.85
N ARG A 64 -40.06 9.72 38.70
CA ARG A 64 -38.88 10.54 38.32
C ARG A 64 -37.64 9.70 38.10
N ILE A 65 -37.38 8.70 38.95
CA ILE A 65 -36.25 7.77 38.82
C ILE A 65 -36.40 6.95 37.53
N LEU A 66 -37.61 6.42 37.26
CA LEU A 66 -37.90 5.67 36.05
C LEU A 66 -37.75 6.54 34.79
N LEU A 67 -38.20 7.79 34.81
CA LEU A 67 -37.96 8.74 33.71
C LEU A 67 -36.46 9.03 33.49
N ALA A 68 -35.68 9.18 34.56
CA ALA A 68 -34.24 9.37 34.46
C ALA A 68 -33.56 8.12 33.88
N GLN A 69 -33.90 6.93 34.37
CA GLN A 69 -33.35 5.66 33.89
C GLN A 69 -33.73 5.35 32.43
N VAL A 70 -34.92 5.77 31.97
CA VAL A 70 -35.28 5.72 30.54
C VAL A 70 -34.42 6.69 29.71
N GLN A 71 -34.16 7.91 30.21
CA GLN A 71 -33.28 8.87 29.53
C GLN A 71 -31.82 8.40 29.46
N ASP A 72 -31.31 7.81 30.55
CA ASP A 72 -29.97 7.22 30.60
C ASP A 72 -29.86 5.99 29.68
N GLY A 73 -30.91 5.16 29.62
CA GLY A 73 -31.00 4.03 28.67
C GLY A 73 -31.00 4.48 27.21
N ASP A 74 -31.77 5.51 26.87
CA ASP A 74 -31.78 6.14 25.54
C ASP A 74 -30.40 6.74 25.18
N ALA A 75 -29.70 7.34 26.15
CA ALA A 75 -28.37 7.89 25.96
C ALA A 75 -27.34 6.79 25.72
N LEU A 76 -27.32 5.74 26.55
CA LEU A 76 -26.44 4.59 26.42
C LEU A 76 -26.68 3.81 25.12
N SER A 77 -27.93 3.68 24.65
CA SER A 77 -28.23 3.05 23.35
C SER A 77 -27.58 3.81 22.20
N ARG A 78 -27.65 5.15 22.22
CA ARG A 78 -27.02 6.01 21.19
C ARG A 78 -25.50 5.95 21.24
N GLU A 79 -24.91 6.01 22.44
CA GLU A 79 -23.45 5.90 22.61
C GLU A 79 -22.93 4.53 22.16
N LEU A 80 -23.67 3.46 22.42
CA LEU A 80 -23.39 2.11 21.94
C LEU A 80 -23.52 2.00 20.40
N GLU A 81 -24.54 2.60 19.81
CA GLU A 81 -24.70 2.68 18.35
C GLU A 81 -23.57 3.49 17.69
N GLU A 82 -23.17 4.63 18.27
CA GLU A 82 -22.05 5.45 17.80
C GLU A 82 -20.72 4.70 17.91
N ALA A 83 -20.45 4.04 19.04
CA ALA A 83 -19.26 3.21 19.23
C ALA A 83 -19.19 2.03 18.25
N ARG A 84 -20.33 1.41 17.91
CA ARG A 84 -20.39 0.38 16.86
C ARG A 84 -20.11 0.95 15.48
N ALA A 85 -20.72 2.08 15.13
CA ALA A 85 -20.49 2.74 13.85
C ALA A 85 -19.03 3.22 13.70
N GLU A 86 -18.38 3.66 14.79
CA GLU A 86 -16.95 4.01 14.78
C GLU A 86 -16.06 2.76 14.62
N ALA A 87 -16.42 1.64 15.27
CA ALA A 87 -15.70 0.37 15.11
C ALA A 87 -15.78 -0.14 13.67
N GLU A 88 -16.99 -0.26 13.10
CA GLU A 88 -17.19 -0.67 11.71
C GLU A 88 -16.43 0.23 10.72
N ARG A 89 -16.41 1.55 10.97
CA ARG A 89 -15.63 2.50 10.16
C ARG A 89 -14.12 2.25 10.25
N LYS A 90 -13.60 1.96 11.45
CA LYS A 90 -12.18 1.66 11.67
C LYS A 90 -11.78 0.33 11.03
N ASP A 91 -12.64 -0.68 11.08
CA ASP A 91 -12.40 -1.96 10.41
C ASP A 91 -12.30 -1.78 8.89
N VAL A 92 -13.22 -1.01 8.28
CA VAL A 92 -13.15 -0.68 6.84
C VAL A 92 -11.91 0.15 6.48
N GLU A 93 -11.50 1.10 7.32
CA GLU A 93 -10.27 1.88 7.11
C GLU A 93 -9.01 1.00 7.21
N LEU A 94 -8.99 0.05 8.15
CA LEU A 94 -7.90 -0.91 8.33
C LEU A 94 -7.82 -1.89 7.15
N ASP A 95 -8.93 -2.45 6.69
CA ASP A 95 -8.98 -3.33 5.52
C ASP A 95 -8.50 -2.62 4.25
N GLN A 96 -8.91 -1.37 4.03
CA GLN A 96 -8.41 -0.56 2.92
C GLN A 96 -6.89 -0.30 3.05
N ALA A 97 -6.41 0.04 4.25
CA ALA A 97 -4.99 0.26 4.50
C ALA A 97 -4.15 -1.02 4.30
N LEU A 98 -4.68 -2.19 4.66
CA LEU A 98 -4.05 -3.49 4.37
C LEU A 98 -4.03 -3.76 2.87
N GLN A 99 -5.15 -3.55 2.16
CA GLN A 99 -5.22 -3.74 0.71
C GLN A 99 -4.23 -2.83 -0.04
N ASP A 100 -4.14 -1.56 0.35
CA ASP A 100 -3.18 -0.60 -0.22
C ASP A 100 -1.73 -1.04 0.04
N LYS A 101 -1.43 -1.55 1.25
CA LYS A 101 -0.11 -2.09 1.60
C LYS A 101 0.22 -3.34 0.81
N GLU A 102 -0.73 -4.24 0.61
CA GLU A 102 -0.55 -5.42 -0.24
C GLU A 102 -0.32 -5.06 -1.71
N SER A 103 -1.04 -4.06 -2.24
CA SER A 103 -0.83 -3.58 -3.62
C SER A 103 0.58 -3.01 -3.77
N GLN A 104 0.99 -2.13 -2.86
CA GLN A 104 2.35 -1.56 -2.84
C GLN A 104 3.43 -2.66 -2.71
N ALA A 105 3.21 -3.68 -1.89
CA ALA A 105 4.14 -4.80 -1.76
C ALA A 105 4.29 -5.58 -3.07
N LYS A 106 3.18 -5.90 -3.76
CA LYS A 106 3.17 -6.59 -5.06
C LYS A 106 3.83 -5.75 -6.16
N GLU A 107 3.62 -4.43 -6.16
CA GLU A 107 4.29 -3.50 -7.07
C GLU A 107 5.81 -3.44 -6.85
N TYR A 108 6.26 -3.38 -5.59
CA TYR A 108 7.69 -3.42 -5.26
C TYR A 108 8.34 -4.77 -5.59
N GLU A 109 7.64 -5.89 -5.37
CA GLU A 109 8.10 -7.23 -5.74
C GLU A 109 8.28 -7.34 -7.27
N ALA A 110 7.28 -6.96 -8.07
CA ALA A 110 7.36 -6.94 -9.53
C ALA A 110 8.48 -6.00 -10.05
N SER A 111 8.67 -4.83 -9.40
CA SER A 111 9.77 -3.92 -9.72
C SER A 111 11.15 -4.52 -9.40
N LEU A 112 11.27 -5.27 -8.30
CA LEU A 112 12.50 -5.95 -7.90
C LEU A 112 12.83 -7.10 -8.86
N GLU A 113 11.85 -7.91 -9.25
CA GLU A 113 12.01 -8.95 -10.26
C GLU A 113 12.48 -8.37 -11.61
N ALA A 114 11.89 -7.26 -12.06
CA ALA A 114 12.29 -6.56 -13.27
C ALA A 114 13.76 -6.07 -13.18
N MET A 115 14.13 -5.38 -12.09
CA MET A 115 15.51 -4.93 -11.88
C MET A 115 16.51 -6.08 -11.79
N GLN A 116 16.14 -7.22 -11.19
CA GLN A 116 16.97 -8.41 -11.11
C GLN A 116 17.17 -9.04 -12.50
N LYS A 117 16.12 -9.10 -13.32
CA LYS A 117 16.19 -9.56 -14.71
C LYS A 117 17.10 -8.66 -15.55
N ASP A 118 16.93 -7.35 -15.48
CA ASP A 118 17.75 -6.39 -16.23
C ASP A 118 19.21 -6.43 -15.79
N THR A 119 19.47 -6.55 -14.49
CA THR A 119 20.83 -6.75 -13.95
C THR A 119 21.49 -8.02 -14.48
N ASN A 120 20.72 -9.10 -14.64
CA ASN A 120 21.23 -10.35 -15.20
C ASN A 120 21.50 -10.24 -16.71
N ASN A 121 20.62 -9.57 -17.46
CA ASN A 121 20.82 -9.28 -18.89
C ASN A 121 22.09 -8.44 -19.10
N LEU A 122 22.25 -7.33 -18.36
CA LEU A 122 23.44 -6.47 -18.44
C LEU A 122 24.74 -7.20 -18.07
N LYS A 123 24.69 -8.17 -17.14
CA LYS A 123 25.84 -9.04 -16.84
C LYS A 123 26.19 -9.95 -18.03
N GLN A 124 25.20 -10.53 -18.70
CA GLN A 124 25.42 -11.36 -19.89
C GLN A 124 25.97 -10.53 -21.06
N GLU A 125 25.39 -9.36 -21.34
CA GLU A 125 25.88 -8.43 -22.37
C GLU A 125 27.32 -7.98 -22.09
N LYS A 126 27.63 -7.64 -20.83
CA LYS A 126 29.00 -7.30 -20.41
C LYS A 126 29.97 -8.45 -20.69
N GLU A 127 29.61 -9.70 -20.36
CA GLU A 127 30.48 -10.86 -20.60
C GLU A 127 30.69 -11.11 -22.10
N GLN A 128 29.64 -10.99 -22.91
CA GLN A 128 29.73 -11.05 -24.38
C GLN A 128 30.66 -9.95 -24.95
N LEU A 129 30.55 -8.72 -24.47
CA LEU A 129 31.41 -7.61 -24.87
C LEU A 129 32.87 -7.81 -24.43
N VAL A 130 33.12 -8.36 -23.23
CA VAL A 130 34.47 -8.72 -22.77
C VAL A 130 35.07 -9.80 -23.66
N SER A 131 34.31 -10.84 -23.99
CA SER A 131 34.73 -11.91 -24.90
C SER A 131 35.03 -11.40 -26.31
N ALA A 132 34.14 -10.57 -26.88
CA ALA A 132 34.34 -9.94 -28.19
C ALA A 132 35.58 -9.03 -28.21
N LYS A 133 35.79 -8.24 -27.15
CA LYS A 133 36.99 -7.41 -26.99
C LYS A 133 38.27 -8.25 -26.94
N ALA A 134 38.26 -9.36 -26.20
CA ALA A 134 39.41 -10.27 -26.13
C ALA A 134 39.73 -10.91 -27.50
N ALA A 135 38.69 -11.34 -28.23
CA ALA A 135 38.84 -11.88 -29.58
C ALA A 135 39.40 -10.84 -30.58
N LEU A 136 38.87 -9.60 -30.57
CA LEU A 136 39.38 -8.51 -31.40
C LEU A 136 40.83 -8.14 -31.04
N GLN A 137 41.18 -8.10 -29.76
CA GLN A 137 42.56 -7.85 -29.33
C GLN A 137 43.51 -8.96 -29.81
N ALA A 138 43.09 -10.23 -29.78
CA ALA A 138 43.87 -11.33 -30.33
C ALA A 138 44.06 -11.20 -31.85
N GLN A 139 43.03 -10.79 -32.59
CA GLN A 139 43.12 -10.52 -34.04
C GLN A 139 44.08 -9.36 -34.34
N ILE A 140 44.00 -8.24 -33.59
CA ILE A 140 44.92 -7.10 -33.72
C ILE A 140 46.37 -7.53 -33.46
N ASN A 141 46.61 -8.30 -32.39
CA ASN A 141 47.95 -8.79 -32.06
C ASN A 141 48.49 -9.71 -33.16
N SER A 142 47.65 -10.59 -33.72
CA SER A 142 48.02 -11.48 -34.83
C SER A 142 48.30 -10.71 -36.12
N LEU A 143 47.50 -9.68 -36.44
CA LEU A 143 47.72 -8.87 -37.64
C LEU A 143 49.01 -8.05 -37.50
N SER A 144 49.27 -7.50 -36.31
CA SER A 144 50.50 -6.76 -36.00
C SER A 144 51.74 -7.63 -36.15
N SER A 145 51.72 -8.89 -35.66
CA SER A 145 52.87 -9.79 -35.81
C SER A 145 53.06 -10.23 -37.26
N SER A 146 51.99 -10.56 -37.98
CA SER A 146 52.05 -10.86 -39.43
C SER A 146 52.56 -9.68 -40.25
N GLN A 147 52.16 -8.44 -39.92
CA GLN A 147 52.68 -7.23 -40.56
C GLN A 147 54.17 -7.05 -40.30
N SER A 148 54.62 -7.26 -39.05
CA SER A 148 56.05 -7.17 -38.71
C SER A 148 56.89 -8.19 -39.47
N SER A 149 56.45 -9.46 -39.54
CA SER A 149 57.12 -10.50 -40.34
C SER A 149 57.10 -10.19 -41.84
N SER A 150 55.97 -9.74 -42.39
CA SER A 150 55.87 -9.39 -43.80
C SER A 150 56.77 -8.19 -44.17
N SER A 151 56.95 -7.23 -43.26
CA SER A 151 57.88 -6.11 -43.47
C SER A 151 59.34 -6.58 -43.53
N THR A 152 59.77 -7.42 -42.58
CA THR A 152 61.16 -7.92 -42.61
C THR A 152 61.40 -8.86 -43.78
N GLU A 153 60.42 -9.68 -44.16
CA GLU A 153 60.49 -10.49 -45.38
C GLU A 153 60.65 -9.62 -46.63
N LEU A 154 59.87 -8.53 -46.77
CA LEU A 154 60.00 -7.57 -47.88
C LEU A 154 61.37 -6.90 -47.91
N ASP A 155 61.91 -6.46 -46.77
CA ASP A 155 63.24 -5.85 -46.69
C ASP A 155 64.34 -6.85 -47.08
N THR A 156 64.26 -8.11 -46.62
CA THR A 156 65.22 -9.15 -47.06
C THR A 156 65.09 -9.48 -48.55
N LEU A 157 63.88 -9.53 -49.09
CA LEU A 157 63.65 -9.80 -50.51
C LEU A 157 64.19 -8.66 -51.38
N ARG A 158 63.97 -7.41 -50.94
CA ARG A 158 64.52 -6.21 -51.58
C ARG A 158 66.04 -6.24 -51.64
N HIS A 159 66.72 -6.52 -50.52
CA HIS A 159 68.18 -6.61 -50.52
C HIS A 159 68.70 -7.70 -51.46
N ARG A 160 68.05 -8.87 -51.50
CA ARG A 160 68.42 -9.95 -52.44
C ARG A 160 68.23 -9.52 -53.90
N VAL A 161 67.18 -8.77 -54.23
CA VAL A 161 67.01 -8.18 -55.57
C VAL A 161 68.16 -7.20 -55.86
N GLU A 162 68.42 -6.24 -54.97
CA GLU A 162 69.50 -5.24 -55.13
C GLU A 162 70.88 -5.89 -55.32
N ASP A 163 71.18 -6.99 -54.63
CA ASP A 163 72.43 -7.75 -54.79
C ASP A 163 72.47 -8.51 -56.13
N THR A 164 71.40 -9.21 -56.53
CA THR A 164 71.36 -9.88 -57.85
C THR A 164 71.42 -8.88 -59.02
N GLU A 165 70.92 -7.66 -58.85
CA GLU A 165 71.06 -6.58 -59.85
C GLU A 165 72.48 -6.00 -59.92
N ARG A 166 73.26 -6.06 -58.84
CA ARG A 166 74.70 -5.74 -58.86
C ARG A 166 75.48 -6.83 -59.58
N GLU A 167 75.32 -8.09 -59.16
CA GLU A 167 75.99 -9.24 -59.78
C GLU A 167 75.67 -9.33 -61.29
N LYS A 168 74.41 -9.15 -61.69
CA LYS A 168 74.02 -9.10 -63.10
C LYS A 168 74.74 -7.99 -63.87
N ARG A 169 74.91 -6.80 -63.30
CA ARG A 169 75.64 -5.70 -63.96
C ARG A 169 77.12 -6.01 -64.09
N ASP A 170 77.73 -6.59 -63.06
CA ASP A 170 79.14 -6.99 -63.08
C ASP A 170 79.39 -8.09 -64.12
N LEU A 171 78.55 -9.13 -64.15
CA LEU A 171 78.60 -10.19 -65.17
C LEU A 171 78.40 -9.65 -66.59
N VAL A 172 77.45 -8.74 -66.81
CA VAL A 172 77.26 -8.07 -68.11
C VAL A 172 78.50 -7.25 -68.49
N GLY A 173 79.14 -6.57 -67.54
CA GLY A 173 80.42 -5.88 -67.74
C GLY A 173 81.55 -6.82 -68.15
N VAL A 174 81.69 -7.97 -67.47
CA VAL A 174 82.68 -9.02 -67.81
C VAL A 174 82.41 -9.61 -69.19
N VAL A 175 81.17 -9.95 -69.51
CA VAL A 175 80.77 -10.46 -70.84
C VAL A 175 81.02 -9.43 -71.93
N SER A 176 80.82 -8.13 -71.66
CA SER A 176 81.10 -7.07 -72.62
C SER A 176 82.59 -6.97 -72.95
N ARG A 177 83.45 -6.98 -71.92
CA ARG A 177 84.92 -7.03 -72.10
C ARG A 177 85.37 -8.28 -72.85
N LEU A 178 84.84 -9.45 -72.49
CA LEU A 178 85.15 -10.70 -73.19
C LEU A 178 84.74 -10.68 -74.66
N LYS A 179 83.60 -10.06 -75.01
CA LYS A 179 83.20 -9.86 -76.41
C LYS A 179 84.14 -8.92 -77.16
N GLU A 180 84.56 -7.83 -76.51
CA GLU A 180 85.52 -6.87 -77.07
C GLU A 180 86.89 -7.55 -77.33
N ASP A 181 87.43 -8.25 -76.32
CA ASP A 181 88.67 -9.05 -76.43
C ASP A 181 88.57 -10.15 -77.52
N SER A 182 87.38 -10.74 -77.70
CA SER A 182 87.14 -11.72 -78.77
C SER A 182 87.22 -11.06 -80.15
N SER A 183 86.56 -9.92 -80.33
CA SER A 183 86.53 -9.17 -81.59
C SER A 183 87.87 -8.53 -81.99
N GLN A 184 88.85 -8.46 -81.08
CA GLN A 184 90.21 -8.01 -81.37
C GLN A 184 91.18 -9.17 -81.73
N ARG A 185 90.72 -10.42 -81.68
CA ARG A 185 91.54 -11.62 -81.98
C ARG A 185 91.18 -12.32 -83.30
N GLU A 186 90.08 -11.93 -83.93
CA GLU A 186 89.72 -12.28 -85.32
C GLU A 186 90.30 -11.26 -86.31
#